data_AF-A0A842R472-F1
#
_entry.id   AF-A0A842R472-F1
#
_cell.length_a   1.000
_cell.length_b   1.000
_cell.length_c   1.000
_cell.angle_alpha   90.00
_cell.angle_beta   90.00
_cell.angle_gamma   90.00
#
_symmetry.space_group_name_H-M   'P 1'
#
loop_
_entity.id
_entity.type
_entity.pdbx_description
1 polymer ?
#
loop_
_entity_poly.entity_id
_entity_poly.type
_entity_poly.pdbx_seq_one_letter_code
_entity_poly.pdbx_strand_id
1 'polypeptide(L)'
;MSWRQILPGIHEITLRSDSWFQPSVNVYFLECSNSGGLLVDAGYANKRSFANFLRIFTRLVKHLKDTGKLDKEVRFDRLVKKVVITHDHHDHASGAWRLKEYFPAASFVMSKGTNLLLSGVHLGKPLGIHGRIREILMRIFNKLLGMRKILPRISLVCHGDAIACGNRELTVILSRGHSFEQLLLHEKKQGILFSSDLVLADISTWLGPPNSDYLAYHKTMNFLSSLDNVKIMLPAHGKIIKNPKGRINELRHFRELRELQIIDYCKKKPRSISSISWALYKSRGIGTVFIAMGMVKLVTHYLVAMGRLSKKRLAFCEKYIAVDDVPQPKN
;
A
#
# COMPACT_ATOMS: atom_id res chain seq x y z
N MET A 1 -0.81 -9.97 -21.30
CA MET A 1 -1.18 -10.01 -19.87
C MET A 1 -2.52 -10.70 -19.72
N SER A 2 -2.54 -11.72 -18.86
CA SER A 2 -3.66 -12.59 -18.52
C SER A 2 -3.94 -12.47 -17.01
N TRP A 3 -5.08 -13.00 -16.56
CA TRP A 3 -5.29 -13.31 -15.15
C TRP A 3 -4.65 -14.67 -14.82
N ARG A 4 -4.47 -14.98 -13.53
CA ARG A 4 -4.04 -16.31 -13.05
C ARG A 4 -4.87 -16.74 -11.84
N GLN A 5 -5.30 -18.00 -11.79
CA GLN A 5 -5.81 -18.58 -10.55
C GLN A 5 -4.60 -18.89 -9.69
N ILE A 6 -4.45 -18.19 -8.59
CA ILE A 6 -3.28 -18.34 -7.71
C ILE A 6 -3.55 -19.28 -6.54
N LEU A 7 -4.81 -19.37 -6.13
CA LEU A 7 -5.34 -20.28 -5.13
C LEU A 7 -6.81 -20.59 -5.50
N PRO A 8 -7.42 -21.68 -4.99
CA PRO A 8 -8.81 -22.00 -5.28
C PRO A 8 -9.76 -20.82 -4.98
N GLY A 9 -10.47 -20.36 -6.01
CA GLY A 9 -11.38 -19.21 -5.92
C GLY A 9 -10.72 -17.84 -5.78
N ILE A 10 -9.40 -17.71 -5.95
CA ILE A 10 -8.65 -16.45 -5.88
C ILE A 10 -7.89 -16.23 -7.18
N HIS A 11 -8.23 -15.13 -7.85
CA HIS A 11 -7.69 -14.77 -9.15
C HIS A 11 -6.88 -13.49 -9.06
N GLU A 12 -5.64 -13.53 -9.52
CA GLU A 12 -4.77 -12.36 -9.62
C GLU A 12 -4.89 -11.73 -11.01
N ILE A 13 -5.13 -10.42 -11.04
CA ILE A 13 -5.18 -9.58 -12.24
C ILE A 13 -4.09 -8.52 -12.10
N THR A 14 -2.93 -8.77 -12.72
CA THR A 14 -1.83 -7.80 -12.70
C THR A 14 -2.06 -6.73 -13.76
N LEU A 15 -2.17 -5.49 -13.31
CA LEU A 15 -2.32 -4.29 -14.13
C LEU A 15 -1.01 -3.52 -14.18
N ARG A 16 -0.69 -2.98 -15.35
CA ARG A 16 0.39 -1.98 -15.50
C ARG A 16 -0.22 -0.62 -15.71
N SER A 17 0.43 0.40 -15.18
CA SER A 17 0.12 1.78 -15.54
C SER A 17 0.57 2.09 -16.96
N ASP A 18 -0.02 3.13 -17.54
CA ASP A 18 0.44 3.78 -18.77
C ASP A 18 1.74 4.58 -18.53
N SER A 19 2.03 4.91 -17.26
CA SER A 19 3.23 5.65 -16.88
C SER A 19 4.40 4.70 -16.63
N TRP A 20 5.55 4.96 -17.25
CA TRP A 20 6.75 4.12 -17.16
C TRP A 20 7.34 4.01 -15.75
N PHE A 21 7.07 5.00 -14.87
CA PHE A 21 7.60 5.05 -13.51
C PHE A 21 6.69 4.40 -12.46
N GLN A 22 5.44 4.06 -12.83
CA GLN A 22 4.49 3.46 -11.90
C GLN A 22 4.62 1.94 -11.91
N PRO A 23 4.57 1.28 -10.73
CA PRO A 23 4.72 -0.16 -10.64
C PRO A 23 3.54 -0.89 -11.30
N SER A 24 3.67 -2.19 -11.51
CA SER A 24 2.49 -3.03 -11.77
C SER A 24 1.80 -3.34 -10.46
N VAL A 25 0.46 -3.32 -10.43
CA VAL A 25 -0.37 -3.62 -9.25
C VAL A 25 -1.20 -4.89 -9.48
N ASN A 26 -1.34 -5.71 -8.46
CA ASN A 26 -2.17 -6.90 -8.43
C ASN A 26 -3.54 -6.54 -7.85
N VAL A 27 -4.58 -6.67 -8.67
CA VAL A 27 -5.97 -6.64 -8.22
C VAL A 27 -6.44 -8.09 -8.06
N TYR A 28 -7.09 -8.42 -6.95
CA TYR A 28 -7.56 -9.78 -6.70
C TYR A 28 -9.07 -9.88 -6.85
N PHE A 29 -9.55 -10.89 -7.58
CA PHE A 29 -10.96 -11.27 -7.60
C PHE A 29 -11.16 -12.57 -6.81
N LEU A 30 -12.02 -12.52 -5.81
CA LEU A 30 -12.39 -13.65 -4.98
C LEU A 30 -13.80 -14.12 -5.37
N GLU A 31 -13.92 -15.41 -5.68
CA GLU A 31 -15.20 -16.09 -5.86
C GLU A 31 -15.90 -16.21 -4.50
N CYS A 32 -16.99 -15.45 -4.29
CA CYS A 32 -17.77 -15.51 -3.05
C CYS A 32 -19.01 -16.40 -3.19
N SER A 33 -19.58 -16.52 -4.38
CA SER A 33 -20.72 -17.38 -4.67
C SER A 33 -20.81 -17.59 -6.19
N ASN A 34 -21.71 -18.48 -6.62
CA ASN A 34 -22.09 -18.61 -8.02
C ASN A 34 -22.79 -17.36 -8.58
N SER A 35 -23.16 -16.39 -7.73
CA SER A 35 -23.80 -15.13 -8.14
C SER A 35 -22.86 -13.93 -8.23
N GLY A 36 -21.57 -14.10 -7.87
CA GLY A 36 -20.59 -13.03 -7.88
C GLY A 36 -19.52 -13.10 -6.80
N GLY A 37 -18.69 -12.05 -6.76
CA GLY A 37 -17.47 -12.02 -5.96
C GLY A 37 -17.08 -10.66 -5.41
N LEU A 38 -15.88 -10.61 -4.85
CA LEU A 38 -15.27 -9.45 -4.23
C LEU A 38 -13.98 -9.09 -4.96
N LEU A 39 -13.74 -7.80 -5.19
CA LEU A 39 -12.45 -7.27 -5.64
C LEU A 39 -11.64 -6.73 -4.46
N VAL A 40 -10.35 -7.01 -4.43
CA VAL A 40 -9.37 -6.35 -3.55
C VAL A 40 -8.53 -5.42 -4.42
N ASP A 41 -8.59 -4.15 -4.07
CA ASP A 41 -8.14 -2.98 -4.83
C ASP A 41 -8.87 -2.74 -6.16
N ALA A 42 -8.69 -1.53 -6.70
CA ALA A 42 -9.34 -1.06 -7.92
C ALA A 42 -8.37 -0.77 -9.07
N GLY A 43 -7.06 -0.83 -8.83
CA GLY A 43 -6.08 -0.54 -9.87
C GLY A 43 -6.05 0.93 -10.28
N TYR A 44 -5.53 1.17 -11.49
CA TYR A 44 -5.43 2.49 -12.10
C TYR A 44 -6.71 2.93 -12.84
N ALA A 45 -7.06 4.21 -12.73
CA ALA A 45 -8.13 4.84 -13.52
C ALA A 45 -7.70 5.37 -14.89
N ASN A 46 -6.41 5.28 -15.26
CA ASN A 46 -5.99 5.68 -16.60
C ASN A 46 -6.69 4.79 -17.65
N LYS A 47 -6.99 5.39 -18.82
CA LYS A 47 -7.92 4.81 -19.80
C LYS A 47 -7.45 3.43 -20.28
N ARG A 48 -6.16 3.28 -20.56
CA ARG A 48 -5.62 2.04 -21.14
C ARG A 48 -5.42 0.96 -20.08
N SER A 49 -4.98 1.27 -18.85
CA SER A 49 -4.94 0.27 -17.78
C SER A 49 -6.33 -0.23 -17.41
N PHE A 50 -7.32 0.67 -17.27
CA PHE A 50 -8.69 0.27 -16.94
C PHE A 50 -9.36 -0.53 -18.08
N ALA A 51 -9.15 -0.14 -19.34
CA ALA A 51 -9.63 -0.93 -20.48
C ALA A 51 -8.98 -2.33 -20.51
N ASN A 52 -7.69 -2.43 -20.15
CA ASN A 52 -7.02 -3.71 -20.01
C ASN A 52 -7.58 -4.54 -18.85
N PHE A 53 -7.88 -3.93 -17.71
CA PHE A 53 -8.59 -4.58 -16.61
C PHE A 53 -9.91 -5.18 -17.10
N LEU A 54 -10.79 -4.38 -17.72
CA LEU A 54 -12.08 -4.87 -18.23
C LEU A 54 -11.91 -6.02 -19.21
N ARG A 55 -10.98 -5.92 -20.15
CA ARG A 55 -10.70 -6.98 -21.13
C ARG A 55 -10.26 -8.28 -20.46
N ILE A 56 -9.38 -8.21 -19.46
CA ILE A 56 -8.93 -9.38 -18.72
C ILE A 56 -10.07 -9.94 -17.86
N PHE A 57 -10.81 -9.07 -17.19
CA PHE A 57 -11.89 -9.43 -16.28
C PHE A 57 -13.07 -10.08 -17.02
N THR A 58 -13.46 -9.57 -18.19
CA THR A 58 -14.48 -10.21 -19.05
C THR A 58 -14.07 -11.62 -19.46
N ARG A 59 -12.78 -11.85 -19.76
CA ARG A 59 -12.27 -13.20 -20.07
C ARG A 59 -12.32 -14.13 -18.86
N LEU A 60 -11.98 -13.62 -17.67
CA LEU A 60 -12.13 -14.36 -16.41
C LEU A 60 -13.60 -14.73 -16.17
N VAL A 61 -14.51 -13.76 -16.28
CA VAL A 61 -15.95 -13.99 -16.06
C VAL A 61 -16.50 -15.02 -17.04
N LYS A 62 -16.12 -14.96 -18.32
CA LYS A 62 -16.48 -15.99 -19.31
C LYS A 62 -15.99 -17.37 -18.85
N HIS A 63 -14.72 -17.48 -18.46
CA HIS A 63 -14.17 -18.74 -17.96
C HIS A 63 -14.91 -19.28 -16.72
N LEU A 64 -15.30 -18.42 -15.79
CA LEU A 64 -16.07 -18.82 -14.61
C LEU A 64 -17.47 -19.33 -14.98
N LYS A 65 -18.12 -18.73 -15.99
CA LYS A 65 -19.41 -19.23 -16.51
C LYS A 65 -19.26 -20.58 -17.22
N ASP A 66 -18.23 -20.72 -18.05
CA ASP A 66 -17.97 -21.93 -18.82
C ASP A 66 -17.63 -23.12 -17.90
N THR A 67 -17.01 -22.85 -16.74
CA THR A 67 -16.65 -23.87 -15.73
C THR A 67 -17.71 -24.07 -14.64
N GLY A 68 -18.86 -23.41 -14.74
CA GLY A 68 -19.94 -23.52 -13.75
C GLY A 68 -19.63 -22.91 -12.37
N LYS A 69 -18.57 -22.11 -12.26
CA LYS A 69 -18.22 -21.36 -11.04
C LYS A 69 -19.04 -20.08 -10.88
N LEU A 70 -19.63 -19.59 -11.97
CA LEU A 70 -20.54 -18.44 -12.00
C LEU A 70 -21.77 -18.82 -12.83
N ASP A 71 -22.98 -18.52 -12.34
CA ASP A 71 -24.20 -18.83 -13.08
C ASP A 71 -24.25 -18.04 -14.40
N LYS A 72 -24.74 -18.69 -15.46
CA LYS A 72 -24.79 -18.10 -16.82
C LYS A 72 -25.64 -16.82 -16.86
N GLU A 73 -26.72 -16.78 -16.07
CA GLU A 73 -27.66 -15.66 -15.97
C GLU A 73 -27.11 -14.44 -15.22
N VAL A 74 -25.99 -14.58 -14.48
CA VAL A 74 -25.41 -13.46 -13.73
C VAL A 74 -24.93 -12.39 -14.71
N ARG A 75 -25.58 -11.24 -14.65
CA ARG A 75 -25.20 -10.07 -15.43
C ARG A 75 -23.84 -9.53 -14.99
N PHE A 76 -23.06 -9.04 -15.96
CA PHE A 76 -21.71 -8.56 -15.70
C PHE A 76 -21.68 -7.41 -14.67
N ASP A 77 -22.58 -6.43 -14.82
CA ASP A 77 -22.70 -5.25 -13.94
C ASP A 77 -23.15 -5.57 -12.50
N ARG A 78 -23.57 -6.82 -12.24
CA ARG A 78 -24.04 -7.31 -10.94
C ARG A 78 -23.10 -8.31 -10.28
N LEU A 79 -22.04 -8.75 -10.97
CA LEU A 79 -21.17 -9.83 -10.50
C LEU A 79 -20.26 -9.37 -9.35
N VAL A 80 -19.79 -8.12 -9.38
CA VAL A 80 -18.96 -7.57 -8.30
C VAL A 80 -19.89 -7.07 -7.21
N LYS A 81 -19.84 -7.72 -6.04
CA LYS A 81 -20.70 -7.36 -4.89
C LYS A 81 -20.02 -6.36 -3.98
N LYS A 82 -18.70 -6.50 -3.79
CA LYS A 82 -17.87 -5.68 -2.91
C LYS A 82 -16.56 -5.32 -3.61
N VAL A 83 -16.08 -4.11 -3.39
CA VAL A 83 -14.73 -3.67 -3.75
C VAL A 83 -14.04 -3.18 -2.48
N VAL A 84 -13.03 -3.90 -2.02
CA VAL A 84 -12.20 -3.50 -0.88
C VAL A 84 -11.09 -2.61 -1.40
N ILE A 85 -11.00 -1.38 -0.90
CA ILE A 85 -9.89 -0.47 -1.20
C ILE A 85 -8.92 -0.54 -0.02
N THR A 86 -7.69 -1.02 -0.27
CA THR A 86 -6.73 -1.25 0.81
C THR A 86 -6.21 0.06 1.39
N HIS A 87 -5.90 1.06 0.55
CA HIS A 87 -5.45 2.38 0.98
C HIS A 87 -5.59 3.43 -0.13
N ASP A 88 -5.18 4.67 0.15
CA ASP A 88 -5.47 5.87 -0.65
C ASP A 88 -4.53 6.11 -1.84
N HIS A 89 -3.53 5.26 -2.07
CA HIS A 89 -2.64 5.42 -3.20
C HIS A 89 -3.35 5.18 -4.54
N HIS A 90 -2.91 5.93 -5.55
CA HIS A 90 -3.54 6.00 -6.85
C HIS A 90 -3.67 4.65 -7.56
N ASP A 91 -2.70 3.77 -7.43
CA ASP A 91 -2.67 2.42 -7.99
C ASP A 91 -3.63 1.44 -7.34
N HIS A 92 -4.19 1.79 -6.18
CA HIS A 92 -5.15 0.97 -5.45
C HIS A 92 -6.56 1.55 -5.55
N ALA A 93 -6.67 2.87 -5.49
CA ALA A 93 -7.94 3.55 -5.32
C ALA A 93 -8.42 4.31 -6.56
N SER A 94 -7.55 4.70 -7.49
CA SER A 94 -7.97 5.58 -8.59
C SER A 94 -8.99 4.90 -9.51
N GLY A 95 -8.88 3.60 -9.76
CA GLY A 95 -9.85 2.84 -10.57
C GLY A 95 -11.23 2.71 -9.94
N ALA A 96 -11.41 3.04 -8.66
CA ALA A 96 -12.64 2.75 -7.91
C ALA A 96 -13.86 3.49 -8.47
N TRP A 97 -13.71 4.74 -8.91
CA TRP A 97 -14.83 5.48 -9.51
C TRP A 97 -15.28 4.87 -10.85
N ARG A 98 -14.36 4.31 -11.64
CA ARG A 98 -14.72 3.59 -12.87
C ARG A 98 -15.36 2.25 -12.55
N LEU A 99 -14.84 1.51 -11.56
CA LEU A 99 -15.51 0.29 -11.09
C LEU A 99 -16.94 0.58 -10.65
N LYS A 100 -17.21 1.75 -10.04
CA LYS A 100 -18.56 2.16 -9.68
C LYS A 100 -19.47 2.37 -10.90
N GLU A 101 -18.94 2.91 -12.01
CA GLU A 101 -19.69 3.05 -13.27
C GLU A 101 -20.06 1.69 -13.87
N TYR A 102 -19.14 0.72 -13.84
CA TYR A 102 -19.35 -0.62 -14.40
C TYR A 102 -20.12 -1.57 -13.46
N PHE A 103 -20.01 -1.37 -12.16
CA PHE A 103 -20.62 -2.20 -11.11
C PHE A 103 -21.39 -1.31 -10.12
N PRO A 104 -22.48 -0.65 -10.56
CA PRO A 104 -23.18 0.36 -9.75
C PRO A 104 -23.79 -0.21 -8.47
N ALA A 105 -24.07 -1.51 -8.44
CA ALA A 105 -24.61 -2.21 -7.29
C ALA A 105 -23.58 -2.50 -6.19
N ALA A 106 -22.27 -2.51 -6.50
CA ALA A 106 -21.22 -2.88 -5.56
C ALA A 106 -21.16 -1.90 -4.38
N SER A 107 -20.91 -2.44 -3.18
CA SER A 107 -20.48 -1.65 -2.03
C SER A 107 -18.96 -1.52 -2.01
N PHE A 108 -18.46 -0.36 -1.59
CA PHE A 108 -17.04 -0.09 -1.46
C PHE A 108 -16.65 -0.16 0.00
N VAL A 109 -15.70 -1.01 0.33
CA VAL A 109 -15.27 -1.27 1.70
C VAL A 109 -13.89 -0.68 1.91
N MET A 110 -13.70 0.13 2.95
CA MET A 110 -12.41 0.74 3.26
C MET A 110 -12.34 1.18 4.72
N SER A 111 -11.15 1.51 5.18
CA SER A 111 -10.96 2.08 6.51
C SER A 111 -11.47 3.53 6.57
N LYS A 112 -11.71 4.05 7.78
CA LYS A 112 -12.10 5.45 7.98
C LYS A 112 -11.01 6.41 7.51
N GLY A 113 -9.74 6.09 7.80
CA GLY A 113 -8.59 6.88 7.37
C GLY A 113 -8.46 6.95 5.85
N THR A 114 -8.61 5.80 5.16
CA THR A 114 -8.62 5.76 3.69
C THR A 114 -9.73 6.62 3.12
N ASN A 115 -10.97 6.49 3.63
CA ASN A 115 -12.11 7.28 3.15
C ASN A 115 -11.90 8.81 3.32
N LEU A 116 -11.32 9.22 4.44
CA LEU A 116 -11.00 10.63 4.71
C LEU A 116 -9.97 11.16 3.69
N LEU A 117 -8.88 10.42 3.47
CA LEU A 117 -7.84 10.80 2.51
C LEU A 117 -8.38 10.87 1.06
N LEU A 118 -9.19 9.90 0.65
CA LEU A 118 -9.85 9.89 -0.66
C LEU A 118 -10.86 11.04 -0.82
N SER A 119 -11.43 11.51 0.28
CA SER A 119 -12.31 12.69 0.32
C SER A 119 -11.53 14.02 0.32
N GLY A 120 -10.19 13.98 0.27
CA GLY A 120 -9.33 15.16 0.30
C GLY A 120 -9.09 15.73 1.69
N VAL A 121 -9.45 15.00 2.76
CA VAL A 121 -9.16 15.38 4.14
C VAL A 121 -7.70 15.04 4.43
N HIS A 122 -6.97 16.02 4.97
CA HIS A 122 -5.59 15.83 5.38
C HIS A 122 -5.54 15.39 6.84
N LEU A 123 -5.01 14.21 7.10
CA LEU A 123 -4.91 13.64 8.46
C LEU A 123 -3.65 14.10 9.21
N GLY A 124 -3.04 15.20 8.75
CA GLY A 124 -1.95 15.94 9.39
C GLY A 124 -2.03 17.43 9.06
N LYS A 125 -1.59 18.31 9.98
CA LYS A 125 -1.66 19.77 9.80
C LYS A 125 -0.58 20.24 8.81
N PRO A 126 -0.92 20.84 7.64
CA PRO A 126 0.07 21.52 6.81
C PRO A 126 0.60 22.74 7.58
N LEU A 127 1.81 22.65 8.11
CA LEU A 127 2.47 23.74 8.81
C LEU A 127 3.06 24.73 7.78
N GLY A 128 2.65 26.00 7.88
CA GLY A 128 3.18 27.11 7.09
C GLY A 128 2.74 27.16 5.62
N ILE A 129 3.16 28.22 4.93
CA ILE A 129 2.80 28.52 3.53
C ILE A 129 3.25 27.39 2.58
N HIS A 130 4.46 26.87 2.78
CA HIS A 130 5.00 25.75 2.01
C HIS A 130 4.16 24.47 2.13
N GLY A 131 3.60 24.20 3.32
CA GLY A 131 2.70 23.06 3.53
C GLY A 131 1.42 23.18 2.69
N ARG A 132 0.82 24.38 2.66
CA ARG A 132 -0.40 24.65 1.88
C ARG A 132 -0.15 24.63 0.36
N ILE A 133 0.98 25.17 -0.11
CA ILE A 133 1.35 25.09 -1.54
C ILE A 133 1.52 23.63 -1.96
N ARG A 134 2.23 22.82 -1.15
CA ARG A 134 2.39 21.39 -1.42
C ARG A 134 1.04 20.66 -1.46
N GLU A 135 0.10 21.05 -0.61
CA GLU A 135 -1.25 20.49 -0.59
C GLU A 135 -1.99 20.72 -1.91
N ILE A 136 -1.99 21.97 -2.41
CA ILE A 136 -2.61 22.33 -3.69
C ILE A 136 -1.98 21.52 -4.83
N LEU A 137 -0.64 21.45 -4.85
CA LEU A 137 0.09 20.66 -5.85
C LEU A 137 -0.26 19.17 -5.79
N MET A 138 -0.36 18.59 -4.59
CA MET A 138 -0.75 17.18 -4.43
C MET A 138 -2.18 16.92 -4.88
N ARG A 139 -3.11 17.86 -4.66
CA ARG A 139 -4.50 17.74 -5.17
C ARG A 139 -4.55 17.75 -6.69
N ILE A 140 -3.78 18.64 -7.32
CA ILE A 140 -3.65 18.70 -8.78
C ILE A 140 -3.03 17.40 -9.29
N PHE A 141 -1.93 16.97 -8.69
CA PHE A 141 -1.24 15.73 -9.04
C PHE A 141 -2.14 14.50 -8.93
N ASN A 142 -2.87 14.35 -7.82
CA ASN A 142 -3.82 13.24 -7.64
C ASN A 142 -4.92 13.25 -8.72
N LYS A 143 -5.47 14.42 -9.05
CA LYS A 143 -6.44 14.54 -10.16
C LYS A 143 -5.83 14.13 -11.49
N LEU A 144 -4.59 14.53 -11.79
CA LEU A 144 -3.86 14.14 -12.99
C LEU A 144 -3.62 12.62 -13.04
N LEU A 145 -3.39 11.99 -11.89
CA LEU A 145 -3.31 10.52 -11.76
C LEU A 145 -4.67 9.81 -11.79
N GLY A 146 -5.76 10.53 -12.04
CA GLY A 146 -7.09 9.95 -12.20
C GLY A 146 -7.84 9.70 -10.90
N MET A 147 -7.35 10.21 -9.76
CA MET A 147 -8.07 10.14 -8.49
C MET A 147 -9.33 11.00 -8.56
N ARG A 148 -10.47 10.40 -8.23
CA ARG A 148 -11.77 11.08 -8.14
C ARG A 148 -12.52 10.57 -6.91
N LYS A 149 -13.41 11.41 -6.37
CA LYS A 149 -14.27 11.04 -5.25
C LYS A 149 -15.21 9.92 -5.68
N ILE A 150 -15.36 8.92 -4.82
CA ILE A 150 -16.32 7.83 -5.00
C ILE A 150 -17.67 8.28 -4.41
N LEU A 151 -18.75 8.14 -5.18
CA LEU A 151 -20.14 8.48 -4.79
C LEU A 151 -20.78 7.31 -3.99
N PRO A 152 -21.97 7.47 -3.34
CA PRO A 152 -22.31 6.75 -2.11
C PRO A 152 -22.46 5.21 -2.25
N ARG A 153 -22.47 4.54 -1.07
CA ARG A 153 -22.29 3.10 -0.75
C ARG A 153 -20.88 2.72 -0.29
N ILE A 154 -20.33 3.52 0.61
CA ILE A 154 -19.09 3.21 1.32
C ILE A 154 -19.44 2.54 2.65
N SER A 155 -18.90 1.35 2.88
CA SER A 155 -18.94 0.64 4.16
C SER A 155 -17.58 0.84 4.83
N LEU A 156 -17.58 1.53 5.96
CA LEU A 156 -16.37 1.69 6.76
C LEU A 156 -16.17 0.47 7.64
N VAL A 157 -14.93 -0.01 7.73
CA VAL A 157 -14.55 -1.14 8.57
C VAL A 157 -13.47 -0.75 9.58
N CYS A 158 -13.50 -1.43 10.72
CA CYS A 158 -12.57 -1.34 11.82
C CYS A 158 -11.63 -2.55 11.84
N HIS A 159 -10.54 -2.44 12.60
CA HIS A 159 -9.67 -3.58 12.87
C HIS A 159 -10.46 -4.69 13.59
N GLY A 160 -10.35 -5.93 13.12
CA GLY A 160 -11.07 -7.09 13.65
C GLY A 160 -12.40 -7.39 12.96
N ASP A 161 -12.95 -6.47 12.16
CA ASP A 161 -14.19 -6.72 11.42
C ASP A 161 -14.03 -7.88 10.44
N ALA A 162 -15.11 -8.63 10.22
CA ALA A 162 -15.14 -9.73 9.26
C ALA A 162 -15.82 -9.33 7.95
N ILE A 163 -15.15 -9.55 6.82
CA ILE A 163 -15.73 -9.40 5.49
C ILE A 163 -16.02 -10.80 4.93
N ALA A 164 -17.31 -11.15 4.88
CA ALA A 164 -17.75 -12.41 4.29
C ALA A 164 -17.58 -12.43 2.76
N CYS A 165 -17.02 -13.54 2.26
CA CYS A 165 -16.92 -13.89 0.85
C CYS A 165 -17.10 -15.41 0.69
N GLY A 166 -18.36 -15.85 0.56
CA GLY A 166 -18.69 -17.29 0.52
C GLY A 166 -18.29 -17.97 1.81
N ASN A 167 -17.55 -19.08 1.69
CA ASN A 167 -17.02 -19.82 2.83
C ASN A 167 -15.71 -19.22 3.40
N ARG A 168 -15.28 -18.06 2.89
CA ARG A 168 -14.13 -17.31 3.40
C ARG A 168 -14.61 -16.19 4.31
N GLU A 169 -14.04 -16.17 5.51
CA GLU A 169 -14.11 -15.03 6.41
C GLU A 169 -12.78 -14.28 6.31
N LEU A 170 -12.85 -13.01 5.89
CA LEU A 170 -11.68 -12.15 5.74
C LEU A 170 -11.65 -11.18 6.91
N THR A 171 -10.83 -11.46 7.92
CA THR A 171 -10.63 -10.55 9.06
C THR A 171 -9.85 -9.33 8.61
N VAL A 172 -10.39 -8.15 8.88
CA VAL A 172 -9.78 -6.86 8.59
C VAL A 172 -8.66 -6.60 9.59
N ILE A 173 -7.47 -6.36 9.07
CA ILE A 173 -6.34 -5.87 9.85
C ILE A 173 -6.03 -4.46 9.38
N LEU A 174 -6.38 -3.48 10.20
CA LEU A 174 -5.92 -2.11 9.98
C LEU A 174 -4.49 -1.97 10.49
N SER A 175 -3.68 -1.30 9.69
CA SER A 175 -2.24 -1.19 9.87
C SER A 175 -1.78 0.23 9.53
N ARG A 176 -0.66 0.64 10.11
CA ARG A 176 -0.11 1.99 9.92
C ARG A 176 1.33 1.89 9.45
N GLY A 177 1.78 2.93 8.75
CA GLY A 177 3.19 3.16 8.49
C GLY A 177 3.50 3.36 7.02
N HIS A 178 2.95 2.54 6.11
CA HIS A 178 3.01 2.81 4.67
C HIS A 178 2.07 3.97 4.29
N SER A 179 0.79 3.84 4.63
CA SER A 179 -0.18 4.93 4.59
C SER A 179 -0.63 5.28 6.01
N PHE A 180 -1.54 6.26 6.12
CA PHE A 180 -2.10 6.65 7.40
C PHE A 180 -2.86 5.49 8.05
N GLU A 181 -3.61 4.75 7.23
CA GLU A 181 -4.39 3.58 7.63
C GLU A 181 -4.57 2.69 6.40
N GLN A 182 -3.90 1.54 6.40
CA GLN A 182 -3.95 0.54 5.36
C GLN A 182 -4.71 -0.68 5.86
N LEU A 183 -5.58 -1.20 5.00
CA LEU A 183 -6.38 -2.39 5.25
C LEU A 183 -5.68 -3.61 4.64
N LEU A 184 -5.43 -4.61 5.48
CA LEU A 184 -5.03 -5.97 5.11
C LEU A 184 -6.20 -6.93 5.37
N LEU A 185 -6.22 -8.07 4.66
CA LEU A 185 -7.27 -9.09 4.82
C LEU A 185 -6.64 -10.43 5.19
N HIS A 186 -6.98 -10.96 6.35
CA HIS A 186 -6.50 -12.25 6.82
C HIS A 186 -7.62 -13.31 6.73
N GLU A 187 -7.40 -14.34 5.94
CA GLU A 187 -8.23 -15.54 5.88
C GLU A 187 -7.56 -16.64 6.70
N LYS A 188 -7.99 -16.78 7.96
CA LYS A 188 -7.30 -17.62 8.94
C LYS A 188 -7.39 -19.11 8.64
N LYS A 189 -8.43 -19.62 7.98
CA LYS A 189 -8.64 -21.07 7.75
C LYS A 189 -7.58 -21.65 6.83
N GLN A 190 -7.27 -20.98 5.71
CA GLN A 190 -6.21 -21.43 4.79
C GLN A 190 -4.88 -20.71 5.03
N GLY A 191 -4.86 -19.69 5.89
CA GLY A 191 -3.64 -18.98 6.25
C GLY A 191 -3.16 -18.00 5.19
N ILE A 192 -4.11 -17.30 4.56
CA ILE A 192 -3.85 -16.38 3.45
C ILE A 192 -3.94 -14.96 3.99
N LEU A 193 -2.91 -14.15 3.76
CA LEU A 193 -2.94 -12.72 4.06
C LEU A 193 -2.78 -11.89 2.79
N PHE A 194 -3.76 -11.06 2.46
CA PHE A 194 -3.59 -10.01 1.47
C PHE A 194 -2.78 -8.88 2.13
N SER A 195 -1.48 -8.82 1.83
CA SER A 195 -0.52 -7.95 2.52
C SER A 195 -0.45 -6.54 1.94
N SER A 196 -1.15 -6.28 0.83
CA SER A 196 -1.14 -4.98 0.14
C SER A 196 0.31 -4.48 0.02
N ASP A 197 0.60 -3.24 0.38
CA ASP A 197 1.93 -2.63 0.24
C ASP A 197 2.86 -2.82 1.45
N LEU A 198 2.41 -3.50 2.51
CA LEU A 198 3.18 -3.63 3.74
C LEU A 198 4.25 -4.71 3.70
N VAL A 199 3.97 -5.81 2.99
CA VAL A 199 4.93 -6.89 2.78
C VAL A 199 4.90 -7.25 1.30
N LEU A 200 5.95 -6.82 0.59
CA LEU A 200 6.13 -7.01 -0.86
C LEU A 200 7.26 -8.00 -1.12
N ALA A 201 7.16 -8.82 -2.17
CA ALA A 201 8.11 -9.91 -2.41
C ALA A 201 9.50 -9.43 -2.85
N ASP A 202 9.55 -8.57 -3.87
CA ASP A 202 10.80 -8.25 -4.56
C ASP A 202 11.38 -6.90 -4.12
N ILE A 203 10.56 -6.03 -3.52
CA ILE A 203 10.92 -4.67 -3.14
C ILE A 203 10.57 -4.39 -1.68
N SER A 204 11.18 -3.35 -1.11
CA SER A 204 10.80 -2.84 0.21
C SER A 204 9.60 -1.90 0.09
N THR A 205 8.66 -1.96 1.03
CA THR A 205 7.57 -0.99 1.18
C THR A 205 8.08 0.45 1.12
N TRP A 206 7.52 1.29 0.26
CA TRP A 206 7.88 2.69 0.29
C TRP A 206 7.32 3.35 1.55
N LEU A 207 8.10 4.16 2.26
CA LEU A 207 7.64 4.92 3.42
C LEU A 207 7.98 6.38 3.15
N GLY A 208 6.98 7.25 3.00
CA GLY A 208 7.22 8.65 2.71
C GLY A 208 6.10 9.60 3.18
N PRO A 209 6.43 10.87 3.46
CA PRO A 209 5.43 11.88 3.83
C PRO A 209 4.36 12.08 2.75
N PRO A 210 3.16 12.56 3.10
CA PRO A 210 2.74 13.01 4.43
C PRO A 210 2.23 11.89 5.35
N ASN A 211 1.78 10.77 4.80
CA ASN A 211 0.90 9.85 5.52
C ASN A 211 1.63 8.61 6.09
N SER A 212 2.90 8.41 5.77
CA SER A 212 3.70 7.33 6.37
C SER A 212 4.21 7.66 7.78
N ASP A 213 4.41 6.61 8.59
CA ASP A 213 4.95 6.66 9.93
C ASP A 213 5.93 5.49 10.16
N TYR A 214 7.19 5.80 10.43
CA TYR A 214 8.25 4.79 10.51
C TYR A 214 8.17 3.94 11.78
N LEU A 215 7.80 4.54 12.92
CA LEU A 215 7.63 3.80 14.17
C LEU A 215 6.40 2.90 14.07
N ALA A 216 5.30 3.41 13.50
CA ALA A 216 4.10 2.62 13.29
C ALA A 216 4.32 1.47 12.30
N TYR A 217 5.18 1.66 11.29
CA TYR A 217 5.60 0.57 10.40
C TYR A 217 6.28 -0.56 11.18
N HIS A 218 7.26 -0.26 12.04
CA HIS A 218 7.95 -1.27 12.86
C HIS A 218 6.98 -2.01 13.80
N LYS A 219 6.07 -1.28 14.46
CA LYS A 219 5.01 -1.89 15.29
C LYS A 219 4.12 -2.83 14.47
N THR A 220 3.73 -2.41 13.27
CA THR A 220 2.94 -3.22 12.34
C THR A 220 3.70 -4.47 11.91
N MET A 221 4.98 -4.36 11.55
CA MET A 221 5.79 -5.53 11.15
C MET A 221 5.96 -6.54 12.28
N ASN A 222 6.11 -6.07 13.52
CA ASN A 222 6.15 -6.95 14.70
C ASN A 222 4.83 -7.67 14.91
N PHE A 223 3.71 -6.96 14.81
CA PHE A 223 2.37 -7.55 14.89
C PHE A 223 2.13 -8.59 13.78
N LEU A 224 2.51 -8.30 12.53
CA LEU A 224 2.38 -9.25 11.43
C LEU A 224 3.25 -10.50 11.63
N SER A 225 4.44 -10.35 12.24
CA SER A 225 5.32 -11.47 12.57
C SER A 225 4.72 -12.39 13.64
N SER A 226 3.92 -11.83 14.55
CA SER A 226 3.23 -12.57 15.61
C SER A 226 1.88 -13.16 15.19
N LEU A 227 1.41 -12.91 13.96
CA LEU A 227 0.16 -13.50 13.50
C LEU A 227 0.28 -15.02 13.35
N ASP A 228 -0.68 -15.73 13.95
CA ASP A 228 -0.79 -17.17 13.79
C ASP A 228 -1.32 -17.55 12.41
N ASN A 229 -0.85 -18.71 11.95
CA ASN A 229 -1.32 -19.39 10.74
C ASN A 229 -1.19 -18.59 9.43
N VAL A 230 -0.27 -17.63 9.30
CA VAL A 230 0.00 -16.99 8.00
C VAL A 230 0.98 -17.84 7.19
N LYS A 231 0.46 -18.58 6.21
CA LYS A 231 1.21 -19.50 5.33
C LYS A 231 1.62 -18.86 4.01
N ILE A 232 0.81 -17.93 3.51
CA ILE A 232 1.02 -17.28 2.23
C ILE A 232 0.59 -15.82 2.30
N MET A 233 1.37 -14.92 1.69
CA MET A 233 0.96 -13.53 1.51
C MET A 233 0.77 -13.18 0.05
N LEU A 234 -0.30 -12.44 -0.22
CA LEU A 234 -0.72 -11.95 -1.53
C LEU A 234 -0.48 -10.43 -1.58
N PRO A 235 0.69 -9.97 -2.06
CA PRO A 235 1.03 -8.57 -2.06
C PRO A 235 0.32 -7.81 -3.18
N ALA A 236 0.23 -6.50 -3.03
CA ALA A 236 -0.22 -5.62 -4.10
C ALA A 236 0.78 -5.54 -5.27
N HIS A 237 2.07 -5.76 -5.01
CA HIS A 237 3.11 -5.73 -6.03
C HIS A 237 4.01 -6.95 -5.97
N GLY A 238 4.42 -7.41 -7.15
CA GLY A 238 5.34 -8.54 -7.29
C GLY A 238 4.63 -9.89 -7.12
N LYS A 239 5.40 -10.89 -6.73
CA LYS A 239 4.95 -12.29 -6.66
C LYS A 239 4.35 -12.65 -5.30
N ILE A 240 3.64 -13.77 -5.27
CA ILE A 240 3.17 -14.41 -4.04
C ILE A 240 4.35 -14.74 -3.10
N ILE A 241 4.19 -14.47 -1.81
CA ILE A 241 5.19 -14.77 -0.79
C ILE A 241 4.82 -16.09 -0.09
N LYS A 242 5.66 -17.12 -0.30
CA LYS A 242 5.48 -18.46 0.29
C LYS A 242 6.16 -18.65 1.65
N ASN A 243 7.06 -17.74 2.03
CA ASN A 243 7.68 -17.70 3.36
C ASN A 243 7.41 -16.33 4.03
N PRO A 244 6.19 -16.13 4.58
CA PRO A 244 5.79 -14.85 5.17
C PRO A 244 6.71 -14.38 6.31
N LYS A 245 7.04 -15.26 7.26
CA LYS A 245 7.90 -14.94 8.40
C LYS A 245 9.31 -14.55 7.96
N GLY A 246 9.91 -15.32 7.06
CA GLY A 246 11.22 -15.00 6.48
C GLY A 246 11.21 -13.64 5.80
N ARG A 247 10.19 -13.36 4.98
CA ARG A 247 10.10 -12.08 4.27
C ARG A 247 9.90 -10.87 5.20
N ILE A 248 9.08 -11.02 6.25
CA ILE A 248 8.93 -9.98 7.28
C ILE A 248 10.28 -9.68 7.94
N ASN A 249 11.04 -10.71 8.30
CA ASN A 249 12.35 -10.56 8.95
C ASN A 249 13.38 -9.90 8.02
N GLU A 250 13.41 -10.27 6.74
CA GLU A 250 14.25 -9.61 5.72
C GLU A 250 13.94 -8.10 5.63
N LEU A 251 12.66 -7.74 5.60
CA LEU A 251 12.23 -6.34 5.52
C LEU A 251 12.59 -5.56 6.79
N ARG A 252 12.42 -6.16 7.98
CA ARG A 252 12.83 -5.55 9.26
C ARG A 252 14.34 -5.32 9.29
N HIS A 253 15.12 -6.34 8.95
CA HIS A 253 16.57 -6.24 8.89
C HIS A 253 17.03 -5.18 7.88
N PHE A 254 16.40 -5.11 6.70
CA PHE A 254 16.68 -4.07 5.71
C PHE A 254 16.46 -2.65 6.27
N ARG A 255 15.49 -2.46 7.17
CA ARG A 255 15.22 -1.18 7.82
C ARG A 255 16.27 -0.84 8.87
N GLU A 256 16.62 -1.80 9.72
CA GLU A 256 17.68 -1.65 10.72
C GLU A 256 19.02 -1.31 10.06
N LEU A 257 19.38 -1.99 8.98
CA LEU A 257 20.57 -1.66 8.19
C LEU A 257 20.51 -0.24 7.63
N ARG A 258 19.34 0.21 7.18
CA ARG A 258 19.17 1.58 6.68
C ARG A 258 19.37 2.61 7.79
N GLU A 259 18.87 2.36 8.99
CA GLU A 259 19.10 3.20 10.16
C GLU A 259 20.60 3.33 10.45
N LEU A 260 21.32 2.20 10.51
CA LEU A 260 22.76 2.17 10.76
C LEU A 260 23.56 2.93 9.68
N GLN A 261 23.21 2.77 8.41
CA GLN A 261 23.84 3.49 7.30
C GLN A 261 23.65 5.01 7.41
N ILE A 262 22.48 5.47 7.84
CA ILE A 262 22.20 6.89 8.04
C ILE A 262 23.01 7.43 9.21
N ILE A 263 23.07 6.70 10.33
CA ILE A 263 23.87 7.09 11.51
C ILE A 263 25.34 7.20 11.13
N ASP A 264 25.88 6.17 10.47
CA ASP A 264 27.29 6.12 10.09
C ASP A 264 27.69 7.31 9.20
N TYR A 265 26.86 7.63 8.21
CA TYR A 265 27.10 8.78 7.32
C TYR A 265 27.07 10.14 8.05
N CYS A 266 26.38 10.20 9.19
CA CYS A 266 26.22 11.38 10.04
C CYS A 266 27.25 11.48 11.18
N LYS A 267 28.14 10.49 11.40
CA LYS A 267 29.13 10.51 12.50
C LYS A 267 30.11 11.69 12.42
N LYS A 268 30.76 11.88 11.27
CA LYS A 268 31.88 12.83 11.15
C LYS A 268 31.46 14.31 11.09
N LYS A 269 30.28 14.62 10.54
CA LYS A 269 29.81 16.00 10.35
C LYS A 269 28.30 16.07 10.12
N PRO A 270 27.65 17.23 10.36
CA PRO A 270 26.23 17.40 10.09
C PRO A 270 25.88 17.22 8.60
N ARG A 271 24.85 16.42 8.31
CA ARG A 271 24.39 16.08 6.95
C ARG A 271 22.95 16.54 6.71
N SER A 272 22.64 16.97 5.48
CA SER A 272 21.25 17.23 5.07
C SER A 272 20.57 15.94 4.59
N ILE A 273 19.24 15.90 4.60
CA ILE A 273 18.45 14.80 4.00
C ILE A 273 18.85 14.54 2.54
N SER A 274 19.07 15.59 1.75
CA SER A 274 19.51 15.45 0.36
C SER A 274 20.87 14.76 0.24
N SER A 275 21.84 15.13 1.09
CA SER A 275 23.17 14.51 1.09
C SER A 275 23.14 13.05 1.54
N ILE A 276 22.31 12.72 2.53
CA ILE A 276 22.10 11.34 3.00
C ILE A 276 21.46 10.52 1.87
N SER A 277 20.37 11.01 1.27
CA SER A 277 19.70 10.31 0.17
C SER A 277 20.64 10.08 -1.02
N TRP A 278 21.40 11.11 -1.41
CA TRP A 278 22.38 11.00 -2.49
C TRP A 278 23.43 9.91 -2.20
N ALA A 279 24.05 9.95 -1.03
CA ALA A 279 25.08 8.98 -0.66
C ALA A 279 24.57 7.53 -0.71
N LEU A 280 23.32 7.33 -0.29
CA LEU A 280 22.70 6.02 -0.14
C LEU A 280 22.07 5.47 -1.43
N TYR A 281 21.67 6.32 -2.38
CA TYR A 281 20.85 5.91 -3.53
C TYR A 281 21.39 6.32 -4.90
N LYS A 282 22.49 7.09 -5.00
CA LYS A 282 23.03 7.56 -6.29
C LYS A 282 23.25 6.45 -7.33
N SER A 283 23.66 5.25 -6.90
CA SER A 283 23.90 4.11 -7.79
C SER A 283 22.61 3.56 -8.42
N ARG A 284 21.44 3.95 -7.91
CA ARG A 284 20.12 3.57 -8.42
C ARG A 284 19.47 4.67 -9.29
N GLY A 285 20.25 5.69 -9.65
CA GLY A 285 19.79 6.80 -10.50
C GLY A 285 19.12 7.94 -9.73
N ILE A 286 19.06 9.11 -10.39
CA ILE A 286 18.61 10.37 -9.80
C ILE A 286 17.15 10.34 -9.34
N GLY A 287 16.26 9.68 -10.09
CA GLY A 287 14.84 9.54 -9.71
C GLY A 287 14.67 8.83 -8.38
N THR A 288 15.44 7.76 -8.15
CA THR A 288 15.44 7.02 -6.88
C THR A 288 15.92 7.90 -5.72
N VAL A 289 16.94 8.75 -5.94
CA VAL A 289 17.41 9.70 -4.92
C VAL A 289 16.28 10.61 -4.47
N PHE A 290 15.50 11.18 -5.40
CA PHE A 290 14.37 12.06 -5.07
C PHE A 290 13.26 11.33 -4.32
N ILE A 291 12.84 10.15 -4.78
CA ILE A 291 11.80 9.34 -4.11
C ILE A 291 12.26 8.93 -2.70
N ALA A 292 13.54 8.56 -2.54
CA ALA A 292 14.10 8.15 -1.27
C ALA A 292 14.25 9.29 -0.26
N MET A 293 14.26 10.57 -0.67
CA MET A 293 14.33 11.69 0.27
C MET A 293 13.19 11.68 1.29
N GLY A 294 11.97 11.28 0.88
CA GLY A 294 10.83 11.15 1.79
C GLY A 294 11.10 10.13 2.90
N MET A 295 11.58 8.95 2.52
CA MET A 295 11.93 7.89 3.44
C MET A 295 13.11 8.26 4.33
N VAL A 296 14.18 8.80 3.76
CA VAL A 296 15.37 9.26 4.51
C VAL A 296 14.95 10.30 5.55
N LYS A 297 14.10 11.26 5.18
CA LYS A 297 13.55 12.22 6.14
C LYS A 297 12.83 11.54 7.30
N LEU A 298 11.96 10.57 7.00
CA LEU A 298 11.18 9.85 8.00
C LEU A 298 12.09 9.05 8.96
N VAL A 299 13.06 8.31 8.43
CA VAL A 299 14.03 7.55 9.24
C VAL A 299 14.90 8.49 10.07
N THR A 300 15.42 9.56 9.48
CA THR A 300 16.22 10.55 10.20
C THR A 300 15.44 11.17 11.36
N HIS A 301 14.17 11.53 11.15
CA HIS A 301 13.32 12.07 12.21
C HIS A 301 13.05 11.04 13.32
N TYR A 302 12.81 9.78 12.95
CA TYR A 302 12.70 8.68 13.91
C TYR A 302 13.98 8.54 14.75
N LEU A 303 15.15 8.55 14.10
CA LEU A 303 16.43 8.45 14.78
C LEU A 303 16.70 9.64 15.72
N VAL A 304 16.22 10.83 15.38
CA VAL A 304 16.24 11.99 16.30
C VAL A 304 15.34 11.75 17.51
N ALA A 305 14.12 11.27 17.30
CA ALA A 305 13.19 10.94 18.40
C ALA A 305 13.73 9.83 19.32
N MET A 306 14.52 8.91 18.77
CA MET A 306 15.22 7.86 19.53
C MET A 306 16.56 8.32 20.14
N GLY A 307 16.94 9.59 20.01
CA GLY A 307 18.19 10.13 20.54
C GLY A 307 19.47 9.72 19.79
N ARG A 308 19.36 8.98 18.67
CA ARG A 308 20.50 8.48 17.88
C ARG A 308 21.11 9.51 16.93
N LEU A 309 20.33 10.52 16.57
CA LEU A 309 20.80 11.69 15.82
C LEU A 309 20.38 12.96 16.55
N SER A 310 21.17 14.02 16.40
CA SER A 310 20.80 15.37 16.82
C SER A 310 20.58 16.27 15.61
N LYS A 311 19.58 17.15 15.71
CA LYS A 311 19.23 18.13 14.69
C LYS A 311 19.97 19.45 14.95
N LYS A 312 20.80 19.89 14.01
CA LYS A 312 21.45 21.20 14.00
C LYS A 312 20.80 22.11 12.98
N ARG A 313 20.34 23.29 13.42
CA ARG A 313 19.87 24.35 12.51
C ARG A 313 21.08 25.15 12.06
N LEU A 314 21.45 25.03 10.79
CA LEU A 314 22.57 25.77 10.18
C LEU A 314 22.01 26.64 9.07
N ALA A 315 21.91 27.95 9.33
CA ALA A 315 21.24 28.93 8.48
C ALA A 315 19.79 28.50 8.13
N PHE A 316 19.46 28.44 6.84
CA PHE A 316 18.14 28.07 6.32
C PHE A 316 17.93 26.55 6.14
N CYS A 317 18.89 25.70 6.53
CA CYS A 317 18.82 24.26 6.31
C CYS A 317 18.96 23.44 7.60
N GLU A 318 18.17 22.37 7.70
CA GLU A 318 18.25 21.40 8.78
C GLU A 318 19.32 20.35 8.45
N LYS A 319 20.27 20.16 9.35
CA LYS A 319 21.29 19.11 9.25
C LYS A 319 21.27 18.20 10.48
N TYR A 320 21.79 16.99 10.32
CA TYR A 320 21.72 15.91 11.30
C TYR A 320 23.12 15.34 11.55
N ILE A 321 23.47 15.11 12.81
CA ILE A 321 24.75 14.54 13.24
C ILE A 321 24.47 13.36 14.17
N ALA A 322 25.33 12.32 14.16
CA ALA A 322 25.20 11.23 15.13
C ALA A 322 25.44 11.73 16.56
N VAL A 323 24.79 11.08 17.52
CA VAL A 323 25.08 11.27 18.94
C VAL A 323 26.05 10.16 19.34
N ASP A 324 27.21 10.53 19.90
CA ASP A 324 28.34 9.61 20.10
C ASP A 324 28.07 8.52 21.17
N ASP A 325 27.07 8.69 22.03
CA ASP A 325 26.69 7.75 23.10
C ASP A 325 25.18 7.46 23.15
N VAL A 326 24.68 6.54 22.33
CA VAL A 326 23.37 5.93 22.58
C VAL A 326 23.57 4.47 22.97
N PRO A 327 23.16 4.05 24.19
CA PRO A 327 23.19 2.65 24.58
C PRO A 327 22.43 1.81 23.54
N GLN A 328 23.03 0.73 23.06
CA GLN A 328 22.35 -0.23 22.19
C GLN A 328 21.07 -0.72 22.90
N PRO A 329 19.93 -0.84 22.20
CA PRO A 329 18.73 -1.43 22.80
C PRO A 329 19.07 -2.84 23.27
N LYS A 330 18.78 -3.14 24.55
CA LYS A 330 18.92 -4.50 25.08
C LYS A 330 17.94 -5.41 24.31
N ASN A 331 18.48 -6.51 23.79
CA ASN A 331 17.79 -7.52 22.99
C ASN A 331 16.49 -8.04 23.63
#